data_AF-A0A1Y1CPP1-F1
#
_entry.id   AF-A0A1Y1CPP1-F1
#
_cell.length_a   1.000
_cell.length_b   1.000
_cell.length_c   1.000
_cell.angle_alpha   90.00
_cell.angle_beta   90.00
_cell.angle_gamma   90.00
#
_symmetry.space_group_name_H-M   'P 1'
#
loop_
_entity.id
_entity.type
_entity.pdbx_description
1 polymer ?
#
loop_
_entity_poly.entity_id
_entity_poly.type
_entity_poly.pdbx_seq_one_letter_code
_entity_poly.pdbx_strand_id
1 'polypeptide(L)'
;MNLKDRLYHIFSIRWVQHLSFWSVFLLLELGRFTDMDPERIPREILFEGIQNSFIAILVYFNLRFLIPRYWNTGRYGKYVLIFIICEVFTISTLSLLFYHFPDLEFKRFIRFNTTKIIMMNTFKTNIFVLSSTLFHFVKEWIKLKDENLKFTEKAQEQLEAELNVLKGQVNPHFLFNTLNNIYSMSLYDSVKTPDMILRLSQLISYMIYECKDEEVQLEKEIQFIKNYIELESIRVEDVATIQLNIEGENPGHKIPPLLFIPLIENAFKHGISSELETSEIKILMKISQHNIDLEISNPLESKSGVINTKEHDGLGIENVRKRLNLLFPNKHIFEIFETKNQYTTHLSLSI
;
A
#
# COMPACT_ATOMS: atom_id res chain seq x y z
N MET A 1 14.14 -19.68 16.53
CA MET A 1 12.69 -19.55 16.79
C MET A 1 12.51 -19.27 18.27
N ASN A 2 12.04 -18.07 18.60
CA ASN A 2 11.94 -17.60 19.99
C ASN A 2 10.85 -18.40 20.73
N LEU A 3 10.92 -18.50 22.07
CA LEU A 3 9.91 -19.21 22.88
C LEU A 3 8.50 -18.62 22.61
N LYS A 4 8.43 -17.30 22.37
CA LYS A 4 7.23 -16.58 21.96
C LYS A 4 6.65 -17.09 20.64
N ASP A 5 7.48 -17.32 19.64
CA ASP A 5 7.05 -17.81 18.32
C ASP A 5 6.56 -19.26 18.39
N ARG A 6 7.20 -20.08 19.23
CA ARG A 6 6.75 -21.47 19.49
C ARG A 6 5.40 -21.50 20.18
N LEU A 7 5.21 -20.69 21.21
CA LEU A 7 3.92 -20.60 21.92
C LEU A 7 2.82 -20.06 21.00
N TYR A 8 3.10 -19.02 20.21
CA TYR A 8 2.16 -18.51 19.22
C TYR A 8 1.75 -19.59 18.21
N HIS A 9 2.72 -20.36 17.71
CA HIS A 9 2.45 -21.44 16.77
C HIS A 9 1.60 -22.55 17.40
N ILE A 10 1.84 -22.93 18.66
CA ILE A 10 1.03 -23.94 19.37
C ILE A 10 -0.40 -23.44 19.60
N PHE A 11 -0.56 -22.21 20.09
CA PHE A 11 -1.88 -21.61 20.34
C PHE A 11 -2.64 -21.23 19.06
N SER A 12 -1.97 -21.16 17.90
CA SER A 12 -2.63 -20.98 16.59
C SER A 12 -3.28 -22.26 16.05
N ILE A 13 -2.94 -23.42 16.60
CA ILE A 13 -3.46 -24.71 16.14
C ILE A 13 -4.94 -24.84 16.53
N ARG A 14 -5.81 -25.08 15.55
CA ARG A 14 -7.27 -25.11 15.75
C ARG A 14 -7.71 -26.11 16.82
N TRP A 15 -7.21 -27.34 16.79
CA TRP A 15 -7.60 -28.35 17.78
C TRP A 15 -7.11 -28.01 19.19
N VAL A 16 -5.95 -27.36 19.32
CA VAL A 16 -5.44 -26.85 20.62
C VAL A 16 -6.37 -25.77 21.16
N GLN A 17 -6.86 -24.86 20.30
CA GLN A 17 -7.84 -23.82 20.70
C GLN A 17 -9.14 -24.45 21.20
N HIS A 18 -9.68 -25.43 20.47
CA HIS A 18 -10.92 -26.11 20.87
C HIS A 18 -10.73 -26.94 22.14
N LEU A 19 -9.66 -27.71 22.26
CA LEU A 19 -9.36 -28.48 23.48
C LEU A 19 -9.16 -27.54 24.67
N SER A 20 -8.43 -26.44 24.52
CA SER A 20 -8.22 -25.47 25.59
C SER A 20 -9.54 -24.85 26.03
N PHE A 21 -10.39 -24.44 25.07
CA PHE A 21 -11.72 -23.90 25.35
C PHE A 21 -12.55 -24.87 26.18
N TRP A 22 -12.73 -26.11 25.73
CA TRP A 22 -13.54 -27.11 26.45
C TRP A 22 -12.90 -27.56 27.78
N SER A 23 -11.57 -27.61 27.86
CA SER A 23 -10.86 -27.98 29.09
C SER A 23 -11.06 -26.96 30.21
N VAL A 24 -11.07 -25.66 29.89
CA VAL A 24 -11.36 -24.61 30.88
C VAL A 24 -12.75 -24.80 31.49
N PHE A 25 -13.76 -25.12 30.68
CA PHE A 25 -15.10 -25.36 31.19
C PHE A 25 -15.22 -26.67 31.97
N LEU A 26 -14.59 -27.75 31.51
CA LEU A 26 -14.55 -29.01 32.25
C LEU A 26 -13.90 -28.83 33.63
N LEU A 27 -12.81 -28.07 33.72
CA LEU A 27 -12.15 -27.75 34.99
C LEU A 27 -13.06 -26.97 35.95
N LEU A 28 -13.86 -26.04 35.43
CA LEU A 28 -14.84 -25.31 36.24
C LEU A 28 -15.93 -26.22 36.81
N GLU A 29 -16.31 -27.28 36.09
CA GLU A 29 -17.33 -28.23 36.56
C GLU A 29 -16.79 -29.26 37.56
N LEU A 30 -15.47 -29.52 37.57
CA LEU A 30 -14.87 -30.48 38.52
C LEU A 30 -15.09 -30.09 40.00
N GLY A 31 -15.18 -28.79 40.30
CA GLY A 31 -15.46 -28.29 41.64
C GLY A 31 -16.82 -28.72 42.21
N ARG A 32 -17.75 -29.22 41.38
CA ARG A 32 -19.07 -29.70 41.82
C ARG A 32 -19.04 -31.14 42.38
N PHE A 33 -17.98 -31.89 42.11
CA PHE A 33 -17.85 -33.29 42.55
C PHE A 33 -17.14 -33.45 43.90
N THR A 34 -16.56 -32.39 44.47
CA THR A 34 -15.70 -32.48 45.67
C THR A 34 -16.44 -32.94 46.93
N ASP A 35 -17.72 -32.60 47.05
CA ASP A 35 -18.57 -32.93 48.21
C ASP A 35 -19.61 -34.03 47.89
N MET A 36 -19.46 -34.70 46.75
CA MET A 36 -20.45 -35.66 46.24
C MET A 36 -20.11 -37.09 46.66
N ASP A 37 -21.15 -37.86 46.98
CA ASP A 37 -21.05 -39.30 47.24
C ASP A 37 -20.35 -40.02 46.07
N PRO A 38 -19.22 -40.74 46.29
CA PRO A 38 -18.46 -41.41 45.25
C PRO A 38 -19.27 -42.34 44.35
N GLU A 39 -20.32 -42.98 44.87
CA GLU A 39 -21.17 -43.88 44.08
C GLU A 39 -22.00 -43.15 43.01
N ARG A 40 -22.19 -41.84 43.15
CA ARG A 40 -22.98 -41.01 42.22
C ARG A 40 -22.15 -40.37 41.11
N ILE A 41 -20.84 -40.21 41.35
CA ILE A 41 -19.92 -39.51 40.43
C ILE A 41 -20.01 -40.05 38.99
N PRO A 42 -20.01 -41.37 38.71
CA PRO A 42 -20.07 -41.86 37.33
C PRO A 42 -21.35 -41.47 36.59
N ARG A 43 -22.49 -41.43 37.28
CA ARG A 43 -23.79 -41.08 36.70
C ARG A 43 -23.85 -39.59 36.35
N GLU A 44 -23.36 -38.74 37.25
CA GLU A 44 -23.34 -37.29 37.06
C GLU A 44 -22.37 -36.87 35.94
N ILE A 45 -21.20 -37.53 35.85
CA ILE A 45 -20.28 -37.34 34.72
C ILE A 45 -20.96 -37.68 33.39
N LEU A 46 -21.68 -38.81 33.33
CA LEU A 46 -22.39 -39.22 32.12
C LEU A 46 -23.47 -38.19 31.75
N PHE A 47 -24.23 -37.73 32.72
CA PHE A 47 -25.30 -36.76 32.51
C PHE A 47 -24.77 -35.40 32.03
N GLU A 48 -23.76 -34.85 32.69
CA GLU A 48 -23.10 -33.60 32.28
C GLU A 48 -22.43 -33.74 30.90
N GLY A 49 -21.84 -34.91 30.61
CA GLY A 49 -21.28 -35.22 29.28
C GLY A 49 -22.34 -35.15 28.18
N ILE A 50 -23.54 -35.67 28.43
CA ILE A 50 -24.67 -35.57 27.49
C ILE A 50 -25.08 -34.11 27.32
N GLN A 51 -25.26 -33.37 28.41
CA GLN A 51 -25.65 -31.95 28.34
C GLN A 51 -24.63 -31.10 27.58
N ASN A 52 -23.35 -31.26 27.88
CA ASN A 52 -22.25 -30.56 27.21
C ASN A 52 -22.16 -30.93 25.73
N SER A 53 -22.54 -32.15 25.34
CA SER A 53 -22.60 -32.56 23.93
C SER A 53 -23.68 -31.79 23.15
N PHE A 54 -24.86 -31.55 23.73
CA PHE A 54 -25.89 -30.71 23.10
C PHE A 54 -25.43 -29.26 22.93
N ILE A 55 -24.78 -28.70 23.95
CA ILE A 55 -24.22 -27.33 23.87
C ILE A 55 -23.11 -27.28 22.82
N ALA A 56 -22.24 -28.29 22.76
CA ALA A 56 -21.20 -28.38 21.74
C ALA A 56 -21.78 -28.41 20.32
N ILE A 57 -22.85 -29.20 20.10
CA ILE A 57 -23.56 -29.22 18.82
C ILE A 57 -24.05 -27.82 18.44
N LEU A 58 -24.67 -27.09 19.37
CA LEU A 58 -25.14 -25.72 19.13
C LEU A 58 -23.99 -24.76 18.80
N VAL A 59 -22.90 -24.81 19.58
CA VAL A 59 -21.70 -23.98 19.36
C VAL A 59 -21.11 -24.24 17.98
N TYR A 60 -20.85 -25.49 17.62
CA TYR A 60 -20.24 -25.81 16.33
C TYR A 60 -21.20 -25.58 15.16
N PHE A 61 -22.51 -25.79 15.35
CA PHE A 61 -23.51 -25.43 14.35
C PHE A 61 -23.53 -23.91 14.11
N ASN A 62 -23.46 -23.11 15.17
CA ASN A 62 -23.37 -21.66 15.05
C ASN A 62 -22.09 -21.24 14.29
N LEU A 63 -20.93 -21.70 14.75
CA LEU A 63 -19.62 -21.31 14.22
C LEU A 63 -19.38 -21.80 12.78
N ARG A 64 -19.82 -23.02 12.44
CA ARG A 64 -19.52 -23.65 11.15
C ARG A 64 -20.62 -23.48 10.10
N PHE A 65 -21.87 -23.27 10.52
CA PHE A 65 -23.00 -23.21 9.61
C PHE A 65 -23.72 -21.85 9.66
N LEU A 66 -24.19 -21.41 10.82
CA LEU A 66 -25.00 -20.18 10.90
C LEU A 66 -24.20 -18.93 10.54
N ILE A 67 -23.01 -18.75 11.13
CA ILE A 67 -22.16 -17.58 10.86
C ILE A 67 -21.76 -17.53 9.37
N PRO A 68 -21.14 -18.57 8.77
CA PRO A 68 -20.72 -18.49 7.37
C PRO A 68 -21.89 -18.33 6.39
N ARG A 69 -23.06 -18.91 6.69
CA ARG A 69 -24.19 -18.92 5.75
C ARG A 69 -25.06 -17.67 5.82
N TYR A 70 -25.24 -17.09 7.00
CA TYR A 70 -26.19 -15.99 7.20
C TYR A 70 -25.53 -14.70 7.68
N TRP A 71 -24.55 -14.78 8.60
CA TRP A 71 -23.85 -13.58 9.07
C TRP A 71 -22.94 -13.01 7.99
N ASN A 72 -22.04 -13.84 7.45
CA ASN A 72 -21.06 -13.40 6.45
C ASN A 72 -21.69 -12.99 5.10
N THR A 73 -22.94 -13.37 4.86
CA THR A 73 -23.69 -13.01 3.63
C THR A 73 -24.62 -11.80 3.84
N GLY A 74 -24.56 -11.14 5.01
CA GLY A 74 -25.38 -9.96 5.33
C GLY A 74 -26.85 -10.26 5.66
N ARG A 75 -27.23 -11.53 5.80
CA ARG A 75 -28.62 -11.98 6.07
C ARG A 75 -28.88 -12.06 7.57
N TYR A 76 -28.67 -10.95 8.29
CA TYR A 76 -28.70 -10.92 9.77
C TYR A 76 -30.04 -11.32 10.38
N GLY A 77 -31.18 -10.92 9.79
CA GLY A 77 -32.50 -11.30 10.30
C GLY A 77 -32.74 -12.82 10.30
N LYS A 78 -32.28 -13.52 9.25
CA LYS A 78 -32.36 -15.00 9.17
C LYS A 78 -31.41 -15.67 10.15
N TYR A 79 -30.22 -15.09 10.36
CA TYR A 79 -29.28 -15.55 11.36
C TYR A 79 -29.91 -15.53 12.75
N VAL A 80 -30.41 -14.37 13.19
CA VAL A 80 -31.00 -14.18 14.52
C VAL A 80 -32.20 -15.11 14.72
N LEU A 81 -33.09 -15.22 13.73
CA LEU A 81 -34.27 -16.10 13.83
C LEU A 81 -33.88 -17.57 14.01
N ILE A 82 -33.00 -18.11 13.16
CA ILE A 82 -32.59 -19.52 13.24
C ILE A 82 -31.79 -19.78 14.52
N PHE A 83 -30.92 -18.86 14.91
CA PHE A 83 -30.14 -18.96 16.13
C PHE A 83 -31.03 -19.07 17.38
N ILE A 84 -32.04 -18.18 17.52
CA ILE A 84 -33.00 -18.22 18.63
C ILE A 84 -33.77 -19.54 18.65
N ILE A 85 -34.20 -20.05 17.48
CA ILE A 85 -34.90 -21.33 17.39
C ILE A 85 -34.00 -22.48 17.90
N CYS A 86 -32.74 -22.53 17.46
CA CYS A 86 -31.78 -23.53 17.91
C CYS A 86 -31.47 -23.43 19.41
N GLU A 87 -31.38 -22.21 19.94
CA GLU A 87 -31.14 -21.97 21.36
C GLU A 87 -32.33 -22.43 22.22
N VAL A 88 -33.56 -22.02 21.87
CA VAL A 88 -34.79 -22.41 22.56
C VAL A 88 -34.96 -23.94 22.51
N PHE A 89 -34.70 -24.56 21.37
CA PHE A 89 -34.74 -26.03 21.22
C PHE A 89 -33.74 -26.72 22.16
N THR A 90 -32.51 -26.21 22.22
CA THR A 90 -31.45 -26.77 23.07
C THR A 90 -31.81 -26.64 24.55
N ILE A 91 -32.20 -25.44 25.00
CA ILE A 91 -32.59 -25.19 26.40
C ILE A 91 -33.80 -26.03 26.81
N SER A 92 -34.80 -26.14 25.93
CA SER A 92 -36.01 -26.95 26.19
C SER A 92 -35.67 -28.43 26.32
N THR A 93 -34.83 -28.95 25.42
CA THR A 93 -34.37 -30.34 25.44
C THR A 93 -33.56 -30.64 26.69
N LEU A 94 -32.60 -29.78 27.04
CA LEU A 94 -31.81 -29.92 28.27
C LEU A 94 -32.69 -29.89 29.53
N SER A 95 -33.67 -28.98 29.58
CA SER A 95 -34.59 -28.86 30.71
C SER A 95 -35.52 -30.08 30.84
N LEU A 96 -35.95 -30.67 29.72
CA LEU A 96 -36.72 -31.92 29.70
C LEU A 96 -35.89 -33.13 30.13
N LEU A 97 -34.67 -33.28 29.62
CA LEU A 97 -33.73 -34.33 30.03
C LEU A 97 -33.48 -34.26 31.54
N PHE A 98 -33.26 -33.05 32.04
CA PHE A 98 -33.06 -32.80 33.46
C PHE A 98 -34.31 -33.13 34.31
N TYR A 99 -35.51 -32.88 33.79
CA TYR A 99 -36.76 -33.19 34.49
C TYR A 99 -37.05 -34.70 34.57
N HIS A 100 -36.73 -35.47 33.51
CA HIS A 100 -37.05 -36.90 33.43
C HIS A 100 -36.01 -37.84 34.05
N PHE A 101 -34.77 -37.38 34.25
CA PHE A 101 -33.69 -38.16 34.86
C PHE A 101 -33.17 -37.57 36.20
N PRO A 102 -34.02 -37.33 37.21
CA PRO A 102 -33.57 -36.72 38.46
C PRO A 102 -32.99 -37.72 39.46
N ASP A 103 -31.90 -37.34 40.12
CA ASP A 103 -31.31 -38.08 41.25
C ASP A 103 -32.11 -37.88 42.56
N LEU A 104 -31.99 -38.80 43.54
CA LEU A 104 -32.93 -38.90 44.69
C LEU A 104 -32.95 -37.67 45.62
N GLU A 105 -31.79 -37.04 45.91
CA GLU A 105 -31.74 -35.78 46.67
C GLU A 105 -32.22 -34.59 45.83
N PHE A 106 -32.04 -34.67 44.52
CA PHE A 106 -32.42 -33.62 43.59
C PHE A 106 -33.94 -33.61 43.32
N LYS A 107 -34.63 -34.76 43.40
CA LYS A 107 -36.11 -34.83 43.45
C LYS A 107 -36.70 -33.97 44.58
N ARG A 108 -35.97 -33.79 45.69
CA ARG A 108 -36.34 -32.94 46.82
C ARG A 108 -36.18 -31.44 46.51
N PHE A 109 -35.22 -31.09 45.64
CA PHE A 109 -35.01 -29.73 45.10
C PHE A 109 -35.97 -29.38 43.94
N ILE A 110 -36.24 -30.33 43.03
CA ILE A 110 -37.15 -30.17 41.86
C ILE A 110 -38.59 -29.87 42.29
N ARG A 111 -39.04 -30.41 43.43
CA ARG A 111 -40.41 -30.20 43.93
C ARG A 111 -40.77 -28.72 44.14
N PHE A 112 -39.78 -27.80 44.13
CA PHE A 112 -39.99 -26.39 44.42
C PHE A 112 -39.54 -25.37 43.35
N ASN A 113 -38.90 -25.72 42.21
CA ASN A 113 -38.45 -24.66 41.28
C ASN A 113 -38.02 -25.05 39.84
N THR A 114 -38.95 -25.44 38.96
CA THR A 114 -38.69 -25.66 37.52
C THR A 114 -38.06 -24.45 36.83
N THR A 115 -38.42 -23.23 37.25
CA THR A 115 -37.89 -21.98 36.68
C THR A 115 -36.39 -21.81 36.96
N LYS A 116 -35.88 -22.26 38.11
CA LYS A 116 -34.43 -22.24 38.41
C LYS A 116 -33.63 -23.15 37.49
N ILE A 117 -34.18 -24.31 37.13
CA ILE A 117 -33.53 -25.27 36.22
C ILE A 117 -33.40 -24.65 34.83
N ILE A 118 -34.49 -24.08 34.32
CA ILE A 118 -34.49 -23.37 33.04
C ILE A 118 -33.47 -22.22 33.08
N MET A 119 -33.49 -21.39 34.13
CA MET A 119 -32.56 -20.28 34.29
C MET A 119 -31.08 -20.72 34.31
N MET A 120 -30.77 -21.82 34.99
CA MET A 120 -29.42 -22.39 35.04
C MET A 120 -28.98 -22.93 33.66
N ASN A 121 -29.86 -23.65 32.97
CA ASN A 121 -29.59 -24.15 31.62
C ASN A 121 -29.46 -23.00 30.59
N THR A 122 -30.26 -21.95 30.73
CA THR A 122 -30.15 -20.72 29.93
C THR A 122 -28.80 -20.06 30.16
N PHE A 123 -28.40 -19.85 31.43
CA PHE A 123 -27.13 -19.24 31.77
C PHE A 123 -25.94 -20.05 31.24
N LYS A 124 -25.95 -21.38 31.47
CA LYS A 124 -24.93 -22.31 30.96
C LYS A 124 -24.87 -22.26 29.42
N THR A 125 -25.99 -22.38 28.72
CA THR A 125 -25.99 -22.32 27.24
C THR A 125 -25.46 -20.99 26.72
N ASN A 126 -25.86 -19.87 27.33
CA ASN A 126 -25.45 -18.54 26.91
C ASN A 126 -23.96 -18.29 27.11
N ILE A 127 -23.37 -18.70 28.24
CA ILE A 127 -21.93 -18.45 28.48
C ILE A 127 -21.06 -19.17 27.45
N PHE A 128 -21.40 -20.41 27.06
CA PHE A 128 -20.66 -21.15 26.03
C PHE A 128 -20.83 -20.55 24.63
N VAL A 129 -22.05 -20.21 24.24
CA VAL A 129 -22.32 -19.71 22.89
C VAL A 129 -21.79 -18.29 22.73
N LEU A 130 -21.96 -17.41 23.71
CA LEU A 130 -21.45 -16.05 23.65
C LEU A 130 -19.92 -16.01 23.68
N SER A 131 -19.27 -16.79 24.56
CA SER A 131 -17.80 -16.81 24.64
C SER A 131 -17.16 -17.36 23.35
N SER A 132 -17.70 -18.45 22.79
CA SER A 132 -17.22 -19.02 21.53
C SER A 132 -17.44 -18.09 20.33
N THR A 133 -18.59 -17.41 20.28
CA THR A 133 -18.92 -16.45 19.23
C THR A 133 -18.05 -15.20 19.33
N LEU A 134 -17.85 -14.66 20.54
CA LEU A 134 -16.95 -13.54 20.79
C LEU A 134 -15.51 -13.88 20.38
N PHE A 135 -15.01 -15.06 20.77
CA PHE A 135 -13.68 -15.52 20.38
C PHE A 135 -13.53 -15.63 18.86
N HIS A 136 -14.57 -16.12 18.16
CA HIS A 136 -14.59 -16.17 16.70
C HIS A 136 -14.49 -14.77 16.08
N PHE A 137 -15.30 -13.81 16.54
CA PHE A 137 -15.29 -12.45 15.99
C PHE A 137 -14.00 -11.69 16.30
N VAL A 138 -13.44 -11.84 17.50
CA VAL A 138 -12.13 -11.24 17.86
C VAL A 138 -11.05 -11.79 16.93
N LYS A 139 -11.04 -13.11 16.68
CA LYS A 139 -10.08 -13.75 15.78
C LYS A 139 -10.23 -13.26 14.34
N GLU A 140 -11.45 -13.18 13.83
CA GLU A 140 -11.71 -12.71 12.47
C GLU A 140 -11.33 -11.22 12.33
N TRP A 141 -11.60 -10.41 13.35
CA TRP A 141 -11.21 -9.00 13.38
C TRP A 141 -9.69 -8.80 13.35
N ILE A 142 -8.94 -9.55 14.17
CA ILE A 142 -7.47 -9.52 14.15
C ILE A 142 -6.94 -9.92 12.77
N LYS A 143 -7.49 -11.00 12.20
CA LYS A 143 -7.09 -11.49 10.88
C LYS A 143 -7.34 -10.45 9.78
N LEU A 144 -8.52 -9.83 9.75
CA LEU A 144 -8.87 -8.79 8.79
C LEU A 144 -7.96 -7.56 8.93
N LYS A 145 -7.59 -7.20 10.16
CA LYS A 145 -6.65 -6.09 10.42
C LYS A 145 -5.26 -6.39 9.86
N ASP A 146 -4.74 -7.59 10.09
CA ASP A 146 -3.44 -8.02 9.58
C ASP A 146 -3.43 -8.10 8.04
N GLU A 147 -4.52 -8.57 7.42
CA GLU A 147 -4.65 -8.62 5.96
C GLU A 147 -4.68 -7.22 5.33
N ASN A 148 -5.39 -6.27 5.94
CA ASN A 148 -5.41 -4.87 5.49
C ASN A 148 -4.04 -4.21 5.62
N LEU A 149 -3.33 -4.41 6.73
CA LEU A 149 -1.99 -3.84 6.92
C LEU A 149 -1.02 -4.33 5.84
N LYS A 150 -0.99 -5.64 5.59
CA LYS A 150 -0.16 -6.23 4.53
C LYS A 150 -0.52 -5.74 3.14
N PHE A 151 -1.80 -5.44 2.89
CA PHE A 151 -2.23 -4.88 1.61
C PHE A 151 -1.71 -3.45 1.43
N THR A 152 -1.82 -2.61 2.46
CA THR A 152 -1.29 -1.23 2.44
C THR A 152 0.23 -1.21 2.29
N GLU A 153 0.96 -2.05 3.02
CA GLU A 153 2.43 -2.16 2.91
C GLU A 153 2.85 -2.51 1.47
N LYS A 154 2.21 -3.50 0.86
CA LYS A 154 2.49 -3.87 -0.54
C LYS A 154 2.18 -2.77 -1.55
N ALA A 155 1.09 -2.03 -1.34
CA ALA A 155 0.74 -0.91 -2.22
C ALA A 155 1.78 0.21 -2.13
N GLN A 156 2.31 0.48 -0.93
CA GLN A 156 3.38 1.44 -0.72
C GLN A 156 4.69 0.98 -1.38
N GLU A 157 5.11 -0.26 -1.17
CA GLU A 157 6.30 -0.83 -1.81
C GLU A 157 6.21 -0.76 -3.34
N GLN A 158 5.03 -1.02 -3.91
CA GLN A 158 4.80 -0.94 -5.34
C GLN A 158 4.92 0.51 -5.86
N LEU A 159 4.36 1.48 -5.13
CA LEU A 159 4.48 2.89 -5.47
C LEU A 159 5.93 3.37 -5.40
N GLU A 160 6.67 2.98 -4.35
CA GLU A 160 8.09 3.29 -4.22
C GLU A 160 8.92 2.67 -5.36
N ALA A 161 8.63 1.43 -5.74
CA ALA A 161 9.28 0.78 -6.87
C ALA A 161 9.00 1.49 -8.21
N GLU A 162 7.75 1.88 -8.46
CA GLU A 162 7.37 2.65 -9.65
C GLU A 162 8.07 4.01 -9.66
N LEU A 163 8.10 4.70 -8.52
CA LEU A 163 8.84 5.94 -8.35
C LEU A 163 10.33 5.75 -8.60
N ASN A 164 10.94 4.67 -8.13
CA ASN A 164 12.36 4.40 -8.34
C ASN A 164 12.69 4.12 -9.81
N VAL A 165 11.80 3.40 -10.53
CA VAL A 165 11.92 3.21 -11.98
C VAL A 165 11.78 4.54 -12.72
N LEU A 166 10.85 5.40 -12.30
CA LEU A 166 10.64 6.73 -12.88
C LEU A 166 11.75 7.74 -12.54
N LYS A 167 12.39 7.61 -11.37
CA LYS A 167 13.57 8.40 -10.97
C LYS A 167 14.83 7.97 -11.74
N GLY A 168 14.94 6.68 -12.06
CA GLY A 168 16.13 6.06 -12.61
C GLY A 168 16.05 5.74 -14.11
N GLN A 169 15.85 6.74 -14.95
CA GLN A 169 16.23 6.63 -16.37
C GLN A 169 17.45 7.51 -16.62
N VAL A 170 18.62 7.01 -16.23
CA VAL A 170 19.87 7.49 -16.84
C VAL A 170 19.75 7.14 -18.32
N ASN A 171 19.66 8.13 -19.19
CA ASN A 171 19.67 7.92 -20.64
C ASN A 171 21.05 7.35 -21.02
N PRO A 172 21.20 6.02 -21.22
CA PRO A 172 22.52 5.44 -21.45
C PRO A 172 23.12 5.99 -22.74
N HIS A 173 22.25 6.32 -23.69
CA HIS A 173 22.60 6.92 -24.96
C HIS A 173 23.17 8.34 -24.81
N PHE A 174 22.66 9.17 -23.89
CA PHE A 174 23.32 10.45 -23.57
C PHE A 174 24.75 10.22 -23.11
N LEU A 175 24.97 9.37 -22.11
CA LEU A 175 26.31 9.09 -21.58
C LEU A 175 27.27 8.55 -22.64
N PHE A 176 26.82 7.59 -23.47
CA PHE A 176 27.64 7.06 -24.56
C PHE A 176 27.99 8.14 -25.59
N ASN A 177 27.04 8.99 -25.97
CA ASN A 177 27.30 10.06 -26.93
C ASN A 177 28.23 11.13 -26.37
N THR A 178 28.06 11.52 -25.10
CA THR A 178 28.96 12.48 -24.44
C THR A 178 30.39 11.92 -24.36
N LEU A 179 30.55 10.65 -24.00
CA LEU A 179 31.86 9.99 -23.98
C LEU A 179 32.49 9.93 -25.38
N ASN A 180 31.72 9.61 -26.41
CA ASN A 180 32.21 9.59 -27.78
C ASN A 180 32.66 10.98 -28.26
N ASN A 181 31.91 12.03 -27.93
CA ASN A 181 32.30 13.41 -28.27
C ASN A 181 33.57 13.83 -27.55
N ILE A 182 33.68 13.53 -26.25
CA ILE A 182 34.91 13.79 -25.47
C ILE A 182 36.09 13.04 -26.09
N TYR A 183 35.91 11.77 -26.47
CA TYR A 183 36.94 10.99 -27.14
C TYR A 183 37.35 11.62 -28.47
N SER A 184 36.41 11.97 -29.34
CA SER A 184 36.70 12.67 -30.59
C SER A 184 37.46 13.98 -30.36
N MET A 185 37.06 14.80 -29.40
CA MET A 185 37.77 16.05 -29.07
C MET A 185 39.16 15.82 -28.47
N SER A 186 39.37 14.72 -27.75
CA SER A 186 40.68 14.34 -27.22
C SER A 186 41.66 13.96 -28.34
N LEU A 187 41.17 13.42 -29.47
CA LEU A 187 42.02 13.11 -30.63
C LEU A 187 42.54 14.35 -31.36
N TYR A 188 41.85 15.49 -31.21
CA TYR A 188 42.19 16.77 -31.84
C TYR A 188 42.83 17.77 -30.87
N ASP A 189 43.24 17.35 -29.66
CA ASP A 189 43.83 18.20 -28.61
C ASP A 189 43.00 19.47 -28.31
N SER A 190 41.68 19.33 -28.27
CA SER A 190 40.80 20.46 -27.92
C SER A 190 41.07 20.94 -26.49
N VAL A 191 41.31 22.25 -26.35
CA VAL A 191 41.45 22.93 -25.05
C VAL A 191 40.19 22.77 -24.17
N LYS A 192 39.02 22.48 -24.78
CA LYS A 192 37.74 22.25 -24.08
C LYS A 192 37.64 20.84 -23.45
N THR A 193 38.46 19.87 -23.86
CA THR A 193 38.34 18.45 -23.43
C THR A 193 38.41 18.23 -21.91
N PRO A 194 39.37 18.81 -21.16
CA PRO A 194 39.44 18.61 -19.71
C PRO A 194 38.20 19.13 -18.95
N ASP A 195 37.65 20.26 -19.38
CA ASP A 195 36.44 20.85 -18.78
C ASP A 195 35.21 19.97 -19.00
N MET A 196 35.06 19.37 -20.20
CA MET A 196 33.99 18.43 -20.47
C MET A 196 34.06 17.16 -19.61
N ILE A 197 35.26 16.61 -19.41
CA ILE A 197 35.46 15.44 -18.54
C ILE A 197 35.03 15.77 -17.11
N LEU A 198 35.41 16.95 -16.61
CA LEU A 198 35.03 17.40 -15.28
C LEU A 198 33.51 17.53 -15.14
N ARG A 199 32.83 18.14 -16.12
CA ARG A 199 31.37 18.30 -16.10
C ARG A 199 30.63 16.97 -16.19
N LEU A 200 31.10 16.05 -17.04
CA LEU A 200 30.54 14.71 -17.11
C LEU A 200 30.70 13.98 -15.76
N SER A 201 31.87 14.10 -15.13
CA SER A 201 32.11 13.53 -13.80
C SER A 201 31.17 14.11 -12.74
N GLN A 202 30.89 15.41 -12.79
CA GLN A 202 29.92 16.07 -11.90
C GLN A 202 28.48 15.57 -12.14
N LEU A 203 28.06 15.41 -13.40
CA LEU A 203 26.74 14.82 -13.73
C LEU A 203 26.61 13.39 -13.18
N ILE A 204 27.62 12.55 -13.41
CA ILE A 204 27.63 11.16 -12.92
C ILE A 204 27.61 11.13 -11.38
N SER A 205 28.39 12.00 -10.74
CA SER A 205 28.43 12.08 -9.28
C SER A 205 27.08 12.47 -8.70
N TYR A 206 26.40 13.46 -9.28
CA TYR A 206 25.05 13.83 -8.90
C TYR A 206 24.06 12.65 -9.04
N MET A 207 24.12 11.94 -10.16
CA MET A 207 23.27 10.77 -10.41
C MET A 207 23.51 9.62 -9.41
N ILE A 208 24.75 9.41 -8.96
CA ILE A 208 25.10 8.29 -8.07
C ILE A 208 24.81 8.61 -6.60
N TYR A 209 25.06 9.85 -6.17
CA TYR A 209 25.06 10.21 -4.76
C TYR A 209 23.81 10.98 -4.33
N GLU A 210 23.33 11.90 -5.16
CA GLU A 210 22.24 12.82 -4.79
C GLU A 210 20.86 12.28 -5.19
N CYS A 211 20.78 11.49 -6.27
CA CYS A 211 19.50 10.90 -6.71
C CYS A 211 18.96 9.78 -5.80
N LYS A 212 19.72 9.40 -4.76
CA LYS A 212 19.27 8.44 -3.75
C LYS A 212 18.34 9.06 -2.72
N ASP A 213 18.42 10.38 -2.54
CA ASP A 213 17.60 11.10 -1.58
C ASP A 213 16.19 11.34 -2.15
N GLU A 214 15.20 11.51 -1.26
CA GLU A 214 13.84 11.85 -1.67
C GLU A 214 13.77 13.24 -2.29
N GLU A 215 14.53 14.19 -1.74
CA GLU A 215 14.64 15.57 -2.19
C GLU A 215 16.08 16.09 -2.09
N VAL A 216 16.45 16.98 -3.01
CA VAL A 216 17.73 17.66 -3.09
C VAL A 216 17.52 19.17 -3.13
N GLN A 217 18.55 19.93 -2.75
CA GLN A 217 18.52 21.39 -2.90
C GLN A 217 18.34 21.78 -4.36
N LEU A 218 17.41 22.70 -4.64
CA LEU A 218 17.16 23.22 -5.98
C LEU A 218 18.43 23.75 -6.66
N GLU A 219 19.36 24.32 -5.89
CA GLU A 219 20.67 24.76 -6.40
C GLU A 219 21.46 23.63 -7.05
N LYS A 220 21.42 22.42 -6.48
CA LYS A 220 22.13 21.27 -7.04
C LYS A 220 21.48 20.80 -8.34
N GLU A 221 20.15 20.80 -8.41
CA GLU A 221 19.43 20.49 -9.65
C GLU A 221 19.72 21.55 -10.73
N ILE A 222 19.73 22.83 -10.39
CA ILE A 222 20.11 23.91 -11.32
C ILE A 222 21.55 23.72 -11.81
N GLN A 223 22.48 23.38 -10.93
CA GLN A 223 23.87 23.13 -11.33
C GLN A 223 23.98 21.91 -12.25
N PHE A 224 23.21 20.85 -11.98
CA PHE A 224 23.09 19.69 -12.85
C PHE A 224 22.58 20.08 -14.24
N ILE A 225 21.50 20.87 -14.31
CA ILE A 225 20.91 21.38 -15.56
C ILE A 225 21.92 22.21 -16.35
N LYS A 226 22.65 23.13 -15.70
CA LYS A 226 23.69 23.94 -16.34
C LYS A 226 24.77 23.07 -16.97
N ASN A 227 25.31 22.13 -16.20
CA ASN A 227 26.34 21.21 -16.69
C ASN A 227 25.83 20.35 -17.86
N TYR A 228 24.58 19.91 -17.81
CA TYR A 228 23.95 19.16 -18.90
C TYR A 228 23.82 20.00 -20.16
N ILE A 229 23.25 21.22 -20.04
CA ILE A 229 23.07 22.13 -21.17
C ILE A 229 24.41 22.48 -21.80
N GLU A 230 25.45 22.74 -21.02
CA GLU A 230 26.77 23.06 -21.56
C GLU A 230 27.37 21.91 -22.37
N LEU A 231 27.26 20.66 -21.89
CA LEU A 231 27.73 19.49 -22.62
C LEU A 231 26.95 19.25 -23.92
N GLU A 232 25.62 19.40 -23.90
CA GLU A 232 24.80 19.26 -25.11
C GLU A 232 25.01 20.43 -26.07
N SER A 233 25.21 21.66 -25.57
CA SER A 233 25.44 22.85 -26.39
C SER A 233 26.68 22.70 -27.27
N ILE A 234 27.75 22.10 -26.73
CA ILE A 234 28.97 21.82 -27.50
C ILE A 234 28.69 20.85 -28.66
N ARG A 235 27.82 19.85 -28.47
CA ARG A 235 27.47 18.89 -29.52
C ARG A 235 26.75 19.56 -30.69
N VAL A 236 26.05 20.66 -30.43
CA VAL A 236 25.12 21.28 -31.38
C VAL A 236 25.53 22.71 -31.73
N GLU A 237 26.75 23.12 -31.35
CA GLU A 237 27.29 24.49 -31.49
C GLU A 237 27.18 25.02 -32.93
N ASP A 238 27.26 24.12 -33.94
CA ASP A 238 27.18 24.48 -35.36
C ASP A 238 25.75 24.54 -35.93
N VAL A 239 24.75 24.04 -35.21
CA VAL A 239 23.37 23.84 -35.73
C VAL A 239 22.27 24.43 -34.85
N ALA A 240 22.56 24.76 -33.59
CA ALA A 240 21.58 25.29 -32.66
C ALA A 240 22.16 26.29 -31.65
N THR A 241 21.35 27.28 -31.27
CA THR A 241 21.62 28.20 -30.16
C THR A 241 20.75 27.85 -28.96
N ILE A 242 21.37 27.73 -27.78
CA ILE A 242 20.66 27.43 -26.52
C ILE A 242 20.73 28.64 -25.60
N GLN A 243 19.57 29.09 -25.11
CA GLN A 243 19.45 30.18 -24.15
C GLN A 243 18.87 29.67 -22.83
N LEU A 244 19.65 29.72 -21.77
CA LEU A 244 19.21 29.43 -20.41
C LEU A 244 19.13 30.75 -19.62
N ASN A 245 17.94 31.10 -19.15
CA ASN A 245 17.72 32.21 -18.24
C ASN A 245 17.09 31.70 -16.93
N ILE A 246 17.72 32.05 -15.80
CA ILE A 246 17.25 31.69 -14.47
C ILE A 246 17.08 32.97 -13.68
N GLU A 247 15.86 33.26 -13.27
CA GLU A 247 15.46 34.49 -12.59
C GLU A 247 14.93 34.19 -11.18
N GLY A 248 15.18 35.12 -10.25
CA GLY A 248 14.66 35.08 -8.88
C GLY A 248 15.68 34.64 -7.82
N GLU A 249 15.23 34.63 -6.57
CA GLU A 249 16.03 34.21 -5.42
C GLU A 249 15.55 32.84 -4.94
N ASN A 250 16.49 31.93 -4.72
CA ASN A 250 16.19 30.62 -4.16
C ASN A 250 16.18 30.72 -2.63
N PRO A 251 15.02 30.55 -1.96
CA PRO A 251 14.92 30.59 -0.50
C PRO A 251 15.43 29.29 0.17
N GLY A 252 16.06 28.37 -0.58
CA GLY A 252 16.50 27.06 -0.11
C GLY A 252 15.48 25.95 -0.38
N HIS A 253 14.78 26.03 -1.52
CA HIS A 253 13.81 25.02 -1.93
C HIS A 253 14.44 23.64 -2.07
N LYS A 254 13.67 22.62 -1.70
CA LYS A 254 14.01 21.21 -1.94
C LYS A 254 13.03 20.63 -2.94
N ILE A 255 13.55 19.85 -3.88
CA ILE A 255 12.78 19.23 -4.94
C ILE A 255 13.26 17.80 -5.18
N PRO A 256 12.41 16.92 -5.74
CA PRO A 256 12.85 15.62 -6.22
C PRO A 256 13.97 15.78 -7.25
N PRO A 257 15.06 14.99 -7.17
CA PRO A 257 16.18 15.09 -8.10
C PRO A 257 15.76 14.70 -9.52
N LEU A 258 16.39 15.26 -10.55
CA LEU A 258 16.13 14.97 -11.97
C LEU A 258 14.68 15.27 -12.39
N LEU A 259 14.04 16.27 -11.79
CA LEU A 259 12.64 16.61 -12.08
C LEU A 259 12.50 17.33 -13.42
N PHE A 260 13.40 18.26 -13.70
CA PHE A 260 13.30 19.13 -14.89
C PHE A 260 14.04 18.54 -16.10
N ILE A 261 15.05 17.69 -15.86
CA ILE A 261 15.90 17.17 -16.92
C ILE A 261 15.14 16.48 -18.06
N PRO A 262 14.05 15.69 -17.84
CA PRO A 262 13.39 15.02 -18.95
C PRO A 262 12.74 16.01 -19.94
N LEU A 263 12.29 17.17 -19.45
CA LEU A 263 11.72 18.23 -20.30
C LEU A 263 12.81 18.92 -21.12
N ILE A 264 13.99 19.13 -20.53
CA ILE A 264 15.16 19.69 -21.20
C ILE A 264 15.68 18.70 -22.25
N GLU A 265 15.82 17.42 -21.92
CA GLU A 265 16.17 16.35 -22.87
C GLU A 265 15.20 16.31 -24.07
N ASN A 266 13.90 16.44 -23.81
CA ASN A 266 12.88 16.47 -24.85
C ASN A 266 13.11 17.63 -25.83
N ALA A 267 13.44 18.82 -25.32
CA ALA A 267 13.72 19.99 -26.14
C ALA A 267 14.98 19.82 -27.00
N PHE A 268 16.07 19.23 -26.48
CA PHE A 268 17.27 18.93 -27.29
C PHE A 268 17.00 17.87 -28.36
N LYS A 269 16.19 16.85 -28.03
CA LYS A 269 15.89 15.74 -28.94
C LYS A 269 15.00 16.16 -30.11
N HIS A 270 14.03 17.03 -29.88
CA HIS A 270 13.02 17.41 -30.87
C HIS A 270 13.25 18.80 -31.46
N GLY A 271 13.99 19.68 -30.77
CA GLY A 271 14.26 21.05 -31.19
C GLY A 271 15.40 21.19 -32.19
N ILE A 272 16.17 20.13 -32.44
CA ILE A 272 17.36 20.16 -33.29
C ILE A 272 17.12 19.20 -34.45
N SER A 273 16.98 19.74 -35.67
CA SER A 273 16.74 19.00 -36.90
C SER A 273 17.75 19.44 -37.96
N SER A 274 18.18 18.49 -38.79
CA SER A 274 19.10 18.74 -39.91
C SER A 274 18.49 19.57 -41.04
N GLU A 275 17.17 19.81 -41.03
CA GLU A 275 16.45 20.58 -42.04
C GLU A 275 16.26 22.06 -41.64
N LEU A 276 16.57 22.41 -40.39
CA LEU A 276 16.54 23.79 -39.90
C LEU A 276 17.94 24.41 -40.06
N GLU A 277 18.05 25.55 -40.75
CA GLU A 277 19.35 26.24 -40.93
C GLU A 277 19.96 26.68 -39.59
N THR A 278 19.14 27.06 -38.62
CA THR A 278 19.53 27.30 -37.21
C THR A 278 18.35 27.03 -36.29
N SER A 279 18.52 26.13 -35.31
CA SER A 279 17.52 25.89 -34.26
C SER A 279 17.76 26.76 -33.04
N GLU A 280 16.70 27.28 -32.40
CA GLU A 280 16.82 28.05 -31.14
C GLU A 280 16.01 27.37 -30.03
N ILE A 281 16.67 26.97 -28.94
CA ILE A 281 16.02 26.44 -27.73
C ILE A 281 16.12 27.48 -26.62
N LYS A 282 14.98 27.90 -26.07
CA LYS A 282 14.88 28.85 -24.95
C LYS A 282 14.38 28.13 -23.71
N ILE A 283 15.09 28.28 -22.61
CA ILE A 283 14.78 27.70 -21.30
C ILE A 283 14.74 28.86 -20.31
N LEU A 284 13.56 29.11 -19.74
CA LEU A 284 13.33 30.14 -18.72
C LEU A 284 12.86 29.48 -17.44
N MET A 285 13.61 29.66 -16.36
CA MET A 285 13.22 29.22 -15.02
C MET A 285 13.04 30.43 -14.12
N LYS A 286 11.85 30.62 -13.56
CA LYS A 286 11.54 31.67 -12.59
C LYS A 286 11.32 31.04 -11.23
N ILE A 287 12.06 31.52 -10.25
CA ILE A 287 12.04 31.01 -8.88
C ILE A 287 11.47 32.11 -7.97
N SER A 288 10.48 31.76 -7.19
CA SER A 288 9.87 32.64 -6.19
C SER A 288 9.80 31.95 -4.83
N GLN A 289 9.30 32.64 -3.82
CA GLN A 289 9.17 32.07 -2.47
C GLN A 289 8.28 30.83 -2.40
N HIS A 290 7.28 30.70 -3.28
CA HIS A 290 6.28 29.63 -3.20
C HIS A 290 6.08 28.88 -4.51
N ASN A 291 6.64 29.35 -5.62
CA ASN A 291 6.47 28.72 -6.93
C ASN A 291 7.79 28.64 -7.68
N ILE A 292 7.93 27.57 -8.48
CA ILE A 292 8.93 27.45 -9.53
C ILE A 292 8.19 27.30 -10.85
N ASP A 293 8.47 28.19 -11.79
CA ASP A 293 7.93 28.15 -13.15
C ASP A 293 9.07 27.84 -14.12
N LEU A 294 8.89 26.80 -14.93
CA LEU A 294 9.80 26.40 -16.00
C LEU A 294 9.06 26.46 -17.34
N GLU A 295 9.60 27.25 -18.25
CA GLU A 295 9.14 27.34 -19.63
C GLU A 295 10.27 26.94 -20.58
N ILE A 296 10.00 25.99 -21.46
CA ILE A 296 10.93 25.54 -22.49
C ILE A 296 10.28 25.67 -23.85
N SER A 297 10.93 26.36 -24.77
CA SER A 297 10.47 26.58 -26.13
C SER A 297 11.51 26.09 -27.13
N ASN A 298 11.08 25.30 -28.11
CA ASN A 298 11.90 24.86 -29.23
C ASN A 298 11.13 24.93 -30.56
N PRO A 299 11.83 24.93 -31.72
CA PRO A 299 11.16 24.92 -33.01
C PRO A 299 10.41 23.61 -33.20
N LEU A 300 9.27 23.66 -33.87
CA LEU A 300 8.52 22.48 -34.30
C LEU A 300 8.67 22.31 -35.81
N GLU A 301 9.08 21.12 -36.23
CA GLU A 301 9.19 20.79 -37.65
C GLU A 301 7.79 20.81 -38.29
N SER A 302 7.62 21.57 -39.37
CA SER A 302 6.36 21.68 -40.10
C SER A 302 6.04 20.36 -40.82
N LYS A 303 5.52 19.36 -40.10
CA LYS A 303 4.93 18.19 -40.73
C LYS A 303 3.59 18.60 -41.36
N SER A 304 3.57 18.62 -42.69
CA SER A 304 2.34 18.73 -43.47
C SER A 304 1.40 17.57 -43.10
N GLY A 305 0.37 17.85 -42.29
CA GLY A 305 -0.75 16.94 -42.08
C GLY A 305 -1.22 16.82 -40.63
N VAL A 306 -2.39 17.39 -40.36
CA VAL A 306 -3.34 17.09 -39.26
C VAL A 306 -2.71 16.80 -37.88
N ILE A 307 -2.60 17.84 -37.06
CA ILE A 307 -2.19 17.75 -35.65
C ILE A 307 -3.36 17.18 -34.84
N ASN A 308 -3.33 15.87 -34.57
CA ASN A 308 -4.13 15.27 -33.50
C ASN A 308 -3.37 15.47 -32.17
N THR A 309 -3.88 16.36 -31.33
CA THR A 309 -3.29 16.83 -30.06
C THR A 309 -3.13 15.78 -28.95
N LYS A 310 -3.32 14.49 -29.23
CA LYS A 310 -3.32 13.41 -28.22
C LYS A 310 -2.38 12.25 -28.49
N GLU A 311 -1.78 12.15 -29.67
CA GLU A 311 -0.97 10.97 -30.06
C GLU A 311 0.55 11.25 -30.16
N HIS A 312 0.99 12.47 -29.86
CA HIS A 312 2.41 12.87 -29.95
C HIS A 312 3.14 13.08 -28.63
N ASP A 313 2.48 12.88 -27.48
CA ASP A 313 3.20 12.77 -26.20
C ASP A 313 4.01 11.48 -26.22
N GLY A 314 5.29 11.57 -26.59
CA GLY A 314 6.21 10.43 -26.52
C GLY A 314 6.27 9.87 -25.10
N LEU A 315 6.70 8.61 -24.96
CA LEU A 315 6.79 7.88 -23.68
C LEU A 315 7.46 8.71 -22.54
N GLY A 316 8.39 9.61 -22.88
CA GLY A 316 9.05 10.51 -21.92
C GLY A 316 8.10 11.52 -21.26
N ILE A 317 7.21 12.17 -22.02
CA ILE A 317 6.27 13.17 -21.49
C ILE A 317 5.17 12.52 -20.66
N GLU A 318 4.68 11.35 -21.07
CA GLU A 318 3.72 10.59 -20.27
C GLU A 318 4.31 10.19 -18.91
N ASN A 319 5.60 9.80 -18.89
CA ASN A 319 6.32 9.48 -17.66
C ASN A 319 6.50 10.71 -16.76
N VAL A 320 6.82 11.88 -17.33
CA VAL A 320 6.89 13.14 -16.55
C VAL A 320 5.53 13.46 -15.93
N ARG A 321 4.44 13.36 -16.70
CA ARG A 321 3.08 13.63 -16.20
C ARG A 321 2.68 12.68 -15.06
N LYS A 322 2.96 11.38 -15.20
CA LYS A 322 2.73 10.38 -14.12
C LYS A 322 3.55 10.72 -12.89
N ARG A 323 4.83 11.03 -13.06
CA ARG A 323 5.74 11.38 -11.97
C ARG A 323 5.29 12.64 -11.22
N LEU A 324 4.85 13.68 -11.93
CA LEU A 324 4.31 14.90 -11.32
C LEU A 324 3.02 14.64 -10.54
N ASN A 325 2.12 13.80 -11.06
CA ASN A 325 0.90 13.40 -10.34
C ASN A 325 1.18 12.65 -9.03
N LEU A 326 2.24 11.83 -9.00
CA LEU A 326 2.65 11.11 -7.80
C LEU A 326 3.35 12.01 -6.78
N LEU A 327 4.22 12.91 -7.23
CA LEU A 327 5.07 13.73 -6.34
C LEU A 327 4.40 15.04 -5.90
N PHE A 328 3.56 15.65 -6.74
CA PHE A 328 2.95 16.96 -6.51
C PHE A 328 1.43 16.94 -6.73
N PRO A 329 0.65 16.07 -6.08
CA PRO A 329 -0.79 15.97 -6.31
C PRO A 329 -1.48 17.30 -6.01
N ASN A 330 -2.17 17.87 -7.00
CA ASN A 330 -2.83 19.19 -6.95
C ASN A 330 -1.91 20.39 -6.62
N LYS A 331 -0.58 20.21 -6.76
CA LYS A 331 0.44 21.25 -6.52
C LYS A 331 1.29 21.54 -7.77
N HIS A 332 0.83 21.11 -8.94
CA HIS A 332 1.51 21.38 -10.20
C HIS A 332 0.53 21.68 -11.33
N ILE A 333 1.00 22.44 -12.30
CA ILE A 333 0.36 22.66 -13.59
C ILE A 333 1.38 22.27 -14.65
N PHE A 334 1.03 21.32 -15.52
CA PHE A 334 1.88 20.89 -16.62
C PHE A 334 1.10 20.98 -17.93
N GLU A 335 1.54 21.90 -18.80
CA GLU A 335 0.86 22.25 -20.05
C GLU A 335 1.85 22.24 -21.21
N ILE A 336 1.36 21.83 -22.37
CA ILE A 336 2.12 21.81 -23.62
C ILE A 336 1.32 22.61 -24.64
N PHE A 337 1.99 23.55 -25.30
CA PHE A 337 1.43 24.40 -26.33
C PHE A 337 2.18 24.16 -27.64
N GLU A 338 1.43 23.83 -28.68
CA GLU A 338 1.97 23.67 -30.03
C GLU A 338 1.42 24.76 -30.95
N THR A 339 2.32 25.45 -31.62
CA THR A 339 1.99 26.33 -32.75
C THR A 339 2.61 25.77 -34.02
N LYS A 340 2.34 26.39 -35.16
CA LYS A 340 2.84 25.92 -36.47
C LYS A 340 4.37 25.75 -36.52
N ASN A 341 5.11 26.55 -35.75
CA ASN A 341 6.57 26.61 -35.83
C ASN A 341 7.27 26.41 -34.47
N GLN A 342 6.51 26.24 -33.37
CA GLN A 342 7.06 26.27 -32.02
C GLN A 342 6.33 25.29 -31.12
N TYR A 343 7.10 24.57 -30.32
CA TYR A 343 6.65 23.67 -29.26
C TYR A 343 7.08 24.27 -27.92
N THR A 344 6.13 24.52 -27.03
CA THR A 344 6.38 25.11 -25.71
C THR A 344 5.87 24.19 -24.61
N THR A 345 6.74 23.85 -23.67
CA THR A 345 6.39 23.13 -22.44
C THR A 345 6.41 24.10 -21.27
N HIS A 346 5.34 24.10 -20.48
CA HIS A 346 5.20 24.91 -19.28
C HIS A 346 4.94 24.01 -18.06
N LEU A 347 5.77 24.15 -17.04
CA LEU A 347 5.64 23.47 -15.75
C LEU A 347 5.66 24.52 -14.64
N SER A 348 4.57 24.61 -13.89
CA SER A 348 4.48 25.41 -12.67
C SER A 348 4.34 24.47 -11.47
N LEU A 349 5.16 24.67 -10.45
CA LEU A 349 5.15 23.91 -9.20
C LEU A 349 4.88 24.85 -8.03
N SER A 350 3.95 24.49 -7.16
CA SER A 350 3.72 25.16 -5.88
C SER A 350 4.40 24.39 -4.75
N ILE A 351 5.37 25.02 -4.10
CA ILE A 351 6.27 24.42 -3.10
C ILE A 351 5.86 24.80 -1.68
#